data_AF-A0A518HA67-F1
#
_entry.id   AF-A0A518HA67-F1
#
_cell.length_a   1.000
_cell.length_b   1.000
_cell.length_c   1.000
_cell.angle_alpha   90.00
_cell.angle_beta   90.00
_cell.angle_gamma   90.00
#
_symmetry.space_group_name_H-M   'P 1'
#
loop_
_entity.id
_entity.type
_entity.pdbx_description
1 polymer ?
#
loop_
_entity_poly.entity_id
_entity_poly.type
_entity_poly.pdbx_seq_one_letter_code
_entity_poly.pdbx_strand_id
1 'polypeptide(L)'
;MVVRRRQNGPEVALGHQAILYGRIQEDWEGTGSRWPIAPEYNRAVLEGLPDSDDRWPFLTRHMFAVAARPFHGASDRGWYRGYVIHFAVSTKDDPGDPGWPDRFLDKLEGLVLKRMLWLSAKVHFESVFFQERVFLYEVDRESLGGLYDELGSGRFGERVESEVRWARRELQEMGCRPNWLR
;
A
#
# COMPACT_ATOMS: atom_id res chain seq x y z
N MET A 1 -52.28 21.41 22.99
CA MET A 1 -51.30 21.70 21.92
C MET A 1 -50.12 20.75 22.12
N VAL A 2 -50.12 19.60 21.44
CA VAL A 2 -49.10 18.56 21.61
C VAL A 2 -47.96 18.86 20.64
N VAL A 3 -46.82 19.31 21.16
CA VAL A 3 -45.60 19.50 20.38
C VAL A 3 -45.05 18.13 20.03
N ARG A 4 -45.31 17.66 18.80
CA ARG A 4 -44.64 16.48 18.25
C ARG A 4 -43.17 16.83 18.04
N ARG A 5 -42.29 16.29 18.89
CA ARG A 5 -40.85 16.18 18.59
C ARG A 5 -40.72 15.49 17.23
N ARG A 6 -40.19 16.20 16.24
CA ARG A 6 -39.63 15.57 15.04
C ARG A 6 -38.61 14.55 15.54
N GLN A 7 -38.84 13.28 15.25
CA GLN A 7 -37.79 12.27 15.32
C GLN A 7 -36.75 12.69 14.28
N ASN A 8 -35.57 13.11 14.74
CA ASN A 8 -34.40 13.19 13.87
C ASN A 8 -34.17 11.77 13.34
N GLY A 9 -34.23 11.61 12.01
CA GLY A 9 -33.70 10.41 11.35
C GLY A 9 -32.21 10.25 11.68
N PRO A 10 -31.61 9.08 11.37
CA PRO A 10 -30.21 8.86 11.66
C PRO A 10 -29.40 9.99 11.01
N GLU A 11 -28.74 10.77 11.86
CA GLU A 11 -27.77 11.77 11.48
C GLU A 11 -26.68 11.01 10.76
N VAL A 12 -26.78 10.95 9.43
CA VAL A 12 -25.78 10.25 8.63
C VAL A 12 -24.50 11.04 8.86
N ALA A 13 -23.56 10.45 9.59
CA ALA A 13 -22.23 10.99 9.82
C ALA A 13 -21.44 10.99 8.50
N LEU A 14 -21.94 11.73 7.51
CA LEU A 14 -21.36 11.93 6.19
C LEU A 14 -20.37 13.10 6.31
N GLY A 15 -19.07 12.82 6.21
CA GLY A 15 -18.10 13.88 5.90
C GLY A 15 -16.78 13.86 6.65
N HIS A 16 -16.49 12.85 7.47
CA HIS A 16 -15.14 12.74 8.04
C HIS A 16 -14.16 12.19 7.00
N GLN A 17 -12.90 12.60 7.13
CA GLN A 17 -11.81 12.18 6.27
C GLN A 17 -11.17 10.92 6.85
N ALA A 18 -10.91 9.94 5.99
CA ALA A 18 -9.96 8.88 6.26
C ALA A 18 -8.70 9.14 5.45
N ILE A 19 -7.54 9.04 6.09
CA ILE A 19 -6.25 9.16 5.44
C ILE A 19 -5.61 7.78 5.46
N LEU A 20 -5.26 7.30 4.28
CA LEU A 20 -4.43 6.14 4.10
C LEU A 20 -3.07 6.60 3.61
N TYR A 21 -2.01 6.04 4.16
CA TYR A 21 -0.68 6.18 3.59
C TYR A 21 0.19 4.98 3.91
N GLY A 22 1.29 4.86 3.19
CA GLY A 22 2.20 3.78 3.44
C GLY A 22 3.45 3.85 2.60
N ARG A 23 4.23 2.79 2.76
CA ARG A 23 5.39 2.52 1.93
C ARG A 23 5.44 1.05 1.59
N ILE A 24 5.90 0.77 0.40
CA ILE A 24 6.45 -0.52 0.04
C ILE A 24 7.98 -0.29 0.08
N GLN A 25 8.81 -1.28 0.38
CA GLN A 25 10.26 -1.14 0.23
C GLN A 25 10.96 -2.46 -0.13
N GLU A 26 12.14 -2.32 -0.74
CA GLU A 26 13.14 -3.38 -0.82
C GLU A 26 13.77 -3.63 0.57
N ASP A 27 14.24 -4.85 0.82
CA ASP A 27 15.21 -5.13 1.89
C ASP A 27 16.61 -4.93 1.30
N TRP A 28 17.49 -4.37 2.11
CA TRP A 28 18.83 -4.02 1.68
C TRP A 28 19.79 -5.23 1.65
N GLU A 29 19.36 -6.41 2.12
CA GLU A 29 20.17 -7.64 2.20
C GLU A 29 20.59 -8.16 0.81
N GLY A 30 21.48 -7.43 0.14
CA GLY A 30 22.23 -7.88 -1.04
C GLY A 30 21.42 -8.11 -2.33
N THR A 31 20.11 -7.87 -2.35
CA THR A 31 19.25 -8.11 -3.53
C THR A 31 19.44 -7.09 -4.64
N GLY A 32 19.70 -5.82 -4.32
CA GLY A 32 19.90 -4.76 -5.32
C GLY A 32 21.11 -5.01 -6.25
N SER A 33 22.12 -5.76 -5.78
CA SER A 33 23.25 -6.22 -6.61
C SER A 33 22.92 -7.48 -7.41
N ARG A 34 21.94 -8.27 -6.95
CA ARG A 34 21.56 -9.55 -7.54
C ARG A 34 20.59 -9.37 -8.71
N TRP A 35 19.73 -8.34 -8.69
CA TRP A 35 18.65 -8.18 -9.67
C TRP A 35 18.35 -6.71 -10.01
N PRO A 36 19.05 -6.13 -11.01
CA PRO A 36 18.91 -4.71 -11.36
C PRO A 36 17.55 -4.33 -11.98
N ILE A 37 16.72 -5.32 -12.33
CA ILE A 37 15.45 -5.12 -13.06
C ILE A 37 14.25 -4.83 -12.15
N ALA A 38 14.40 -5.02 -10.84
CA ALA A 38 13.29 -4.85 -9.90
C ALA A 38 12.67 -3.45 -9.99
N PRO A 39 13.41 -2.32 -9.95
CA PRO A 39 12.80 -1.00 -10.00
C PRO A 39 11.93 -0.75 -11.24
N GLU A 40 12.38 -1.18 -12.41
CA GLU A 40 11.67 -1.04 -13.69
C GLU A 40 10.41 -1.89 -13.72
N TYR A 41 10.52 -3.15 -13.29
CA TYR A 41 9.38 -4.07 -13.24
C TYR A 41 8.28 -3.55 -12.30
N ASN A 42 8.64 -3.10 -11.10
CA ASN A 42 7.65 -2.60 -10.15
C ASN A 42 7.03 -1.28 -10.58
N ARG A 43 7.78 -0.44 -11.29
CA ARG A 43 7.21 0.73 -11.96
C ARG A 43 6.19 0.31 -13.02
N ALA A 44 6.48 -0.70 -13.84
CA ALA A 44 5.53 -1.21 -14.83
C ALA A 44 4.25 -1.79 -14.18
N VAL A 45 4.37 -2.44 -13.03
CA VAL A 45 3.21 -2.90 -12.24
C VAL A 45 2.32 -1.72 -11.83
N LEU A 46 2.91 -0.63 -11.35
CA LEU A 46 2.16 0.59 -10.99
C LEU A 46 1.56 1.29 -12.21
N GLU A 47 2.29 1.36 -13.31
CA GLU A 47 1.81 1.95 -14.56
C GLU A 47 0.64 1.16 -15.17
N GLY A 48 0.59 -0.15 -14.91
CA GLY A 48 -0.51 -1.05 -15.27
C GLY A 48 -1.75 -0.96 -14.37
N LEU A 49 -1.70 -0.21 -13.27
CA LEU A 49 -2.89 0.07 -12.46
C LEU A 49 -3.87 0.98 -13.21
N PRO A 50 -5.18 0.90 -12.90
CA PRO A 50 -6.17 1.72 -13.56
C PRO A 50 -5.92 3.23 -13.31
N ASP A 51 -6.24 4.03 -14.32
CA ASP A 51 -6.22 5.49 -14.24
C ASP A 51 -7.38 6.02 -13.39
N SER A 52 -8.55 5.42 -13.57
CA SER A 52 -9.79 5.62 -12.81
C SER A 52 -10.34 4.29 -12.34
N ASP A 53 -10.93 4.27 -11.15
CA ASP A 53 -11.44 3.05 -10.54
C ASP A 53 -12.85 3.28 -10.01
N ASP A 54 -13.81 2.53 -10.55
CA ASP A 54 -15.23 2.71 -10.26
C ASP A 54 -15.71 1.82 -9.10
N ARG A 55 -14.82 1.00 -8.53
CA ARG A 55 -15.15 0.03 -7.48
C ARG A 55 -14.58 0.48 -6.14
N TRP A 56 -15.44 0.92 -5.22
CA TRP A 56 -15.03 1.21 -3.86
C TRP A 56 -14.47 -0.05 -3.14
N PRO A 57 -13.35 0.05 -2.40
CA PRO A 57 -12.51 1.22 -2.24
C PRO A 57 -11.60 1.47 -3.44
N PHE A 58 -11.40 2.76 -3.77
CA PHE A 58 -10.68 3.16 -4.97
C PHE A 58 -9.17 2.92 -4.81
N LEU A 59 -8.53 2.41 -5.87
CA LEU A 59 -7.09 2.23 -5.96
C LEU A 59 -6.64 2.52 -7.39
N THR A 60 -5.97 3.65 -7.58
CA THR A 60 -5.47 4.09 -8.89
C THR A 60 -3.96 4.27 -8.87
N ARG A 61 -3.34 4.26 -10.05
CA ARG A 61 -1.88 4.52 -10.18
C ARG A 61 -1.44 5.85 -9.57
N HIS A 62 -2.32 6.84 -9.54
CA HIS A 62 -2.05 8.21 -9.05
C HIS A 62 -1.87 8.29 -7.54
N MET A 63 -2.22 7.23 -6.80
CA MET A 63 -1.99 7.16 -5.35
C MET A 63 -0.54 6.86 -5.00
N PHE A 64 0.27 6.44 -5.98
CA PHE A 64 1.63 5.96 -5.77
C PHE A 64 2.68 6.94 -6.30
N ALA A 65 3.78 7.06 -5.57
CA ALA A 65 4.96 7.81 -5.95
C ALA A 65 6.20 6.92 -5.87
N VAL A 66 6.95 6.87 -6.97
CA VAL A 66 8.22 6.13 -7.07
C VAL A 66 9.37 7.13 -7.13
N ALA A 67 10.48 6.83 -6.44
CA ALA A 67 11.69 7.62 -6.58
C ALA A 67 12.15 7.65 -8.06
N ALA A 68 12.35 8.86 -8.59
CA ALA A 68 12.59 9.09 -10.01
C ALA A 68 13.91 8.50 -10.53
N ARG A 69 14.90 8.33 -9.65
CA ARG A 69 16.19 7.73 -10.02
C ARG A 69 16.40 6.43 -9.27
N PRO A 70 16.46 5.33 -10.02
CA PRO A 70 17.03 4.12 -9.51
C PRO A 70 18.49 4.34 -9.09
N PHE A 71 18.85 3.91 -7.88
CA PHE A 71 20.23 3.76 -7.43
C PHE A 71 21.06 3.02 -8.49
N HIS A 72 21.79 3.80 -9.30
CA HIS A 72 22.66 3.31 -10.35
C HIS A 72 23.96 4.12 -10.34
N GLY A 73 24.88 3.77 -9.44
CA GLY A 73 26.29 4.13 -9.60
C GLY A 73 26.83 5.26 -8.71
N ALA A 74 28.06 5.66 -9.03
CA ALA A 74 29.10 6.08 -8.09
C ALA A 74 28.91 7.39 -7.30
N SER A 75 27.91 8.21 -7.60
CA SER A 75 27.71 9.54 -6.99
C SER A 75 26.99 9.52 -5.63
N ASP A 76 26.21 8.47 -5.36
CA ASP A 76 25.33 8.39 -4.16
C ASP A 76 25.81 7.35 -3.14
N ARG A 77 27.06 6.87 -3.28
CA ARG A 77 27.64 5.82 -2.44
C ARG A 77 27.70 6.29 -0.98
N GLY A 78 26.95 5.61 -0.11
CA GLY A 78 27.04 5.73 1.35
C GLY A 78 25.80 6.29 2.06
N TRP A 79 24.84 6.88 1.34
CA TRP A 79 23.71 7.60 1.96
C TRP A 79 22.35 6.90 1.85
N TYR A 80 22.11 6.13 0.79
CA TYR A 80 20.82 5.47 0.55
C TYR A 80 20.97 3.94 0.54
N ARG A 81 19.98 3.23 1.13
CA ARG A 81 20.02 1.77 1.35
C ARG A 81 19.11 0.95 0.43
N GLY A 82 18.18 1.57 -0.30
CA GLY A 82 17.25 0.83 -1.15
C GLY A 82 16.15 1.72 -1.73
N TYR A 83 15.25 1.07 -2.47
CA TYR A 83 14.12 1.70 -3.15
C TYR A 83 12.88 1.69 -2.29
N VAL A 84 12.12 2.78 -2.38
CA VAL A 84 10.86 2.97 -1.65
C VAL A 84 9.81 3.52 -2.62
N ILE A 85 8.62 2.93 -2.56
CA ILE A 85 7.39 3.40 -3.19
C ILE A 85 6.56 3.92 -2.03
N HIS A 86 6.17 5.19 -2.11
CA HIS A 86 5.23 5.77 -1.18
C HIS A 86 3.85 5.78 -1.82
N PHE A 87 2.82 5.68 -0.99
CA PHE A 87 1.47 5.90 -1.45
C PHE A 87 0.64 6.59 -0.38
N ALA A 88 -0.34 7.37 -0.82
CA ALA A 88 -1.28 8.03 0.06
C ALA A 88 -2.59 8.34 -0.66
N VAL A 89 -3.68 8.37 0.10
CA VAL A 89 -4.97 8.83 -0.39
C VAL A 89 -5.78 9.41 0.78
N SER A 90 -6.53 10.45 0.47
CA SER A 90 -7.56 11.00 1.33
C SER A 90 -8.92 10.58 0.78
N THR A 91 -9.68 9.81 1.54
CA THR A 91 -11.02 9.37 1.15
C THR A 91 -12.07 9.94 2.09
N LYS A 92 -13.31 9.98 1.61
CA LYS A 92 -14.45 10.16 2.50
C LYS A 92 -14.59 8.89 3.33
N ASP A 93 -14.66 9.05 4.64
CA ASP A 93 -14.89 7.94 5.54
C ASP A 93 -16.38 7.62 5.63
N ASP A 94 -16.69 6.33 5.72
CA ASP A 94 -18.06 5.83 5.82
C ASP A 94 -18.20 5.02 7.13
N PRO A 95 -18.76 5.63 8.19
CA PRO A 95 -18.97 4.94 9.47
C PRO A 95 -19.99 3.80 9.35
N GLY A 96 -20.79 3.75 8.29
CA GLY A 96 -21.72 2.66 8.00
C GLY A 96 -21.04 1.40 7.45
N ASP A 97 -19.74 1.48 7.11
CA ASP A 97 -19.00 0.42 6.44
C ASP A 97 -17.63 0.17 7.09
N PRO A 98 -17.60 -0.37 8.32
CA PRO A 98 -16.35 -0.58 9.06
C PRO A 98 -15.39 -1.58 8.38
N GLY A 99 -15.85 -2.34 7.39
CA GLY A 99 -15.04 -3.31 6.65
C GLY A 99 -14.32 -2.74 5.43
N TRP A 100 -14.50 -1.46 5.10
CA TRP A 100 -13.83 -0.85 3.94
C TRP A 100 -12.28 -0.89 4.02
N PRO A 101 -11.63 -0.73 5.20
CA PRO A 101 -10.16 -0.81 5.27
C PRO A 101 -9.65 -2.18 4.86
N ASP A 102 -10.30 -3.26 5.30
CA ASP A 102 -9.88 -4.62 4.97
C ASP A 102 -10.05 -4.89 3.46
N ARG A 103 -11.14 -4.42 2.84
CA ARG A 103 -11.32 -4.51 1.38
C ARG A 103 -10.32 -3.68 0.59
N PHE A 104 -9.86 -2.55 1.15
CA PHE A 104 -8.79 -1.77 0.55
C PHE A 104 -7.50 -2.58 0.57
N LEU A 105 -7.17 -3.20 1.71
CA LEU A 105 -5.99 -4.04 1.86
C LEU A 105 -6.02 -5.24 0.92
N ASP A 106 -7.15 -5.90 0.76
CA ASP A 106 -7.31 -7.03 -0.16
C ASP A 106 -7.10 -6.60 -1.62
N LYS A 107 -7.58 -5.40 -1.98
CA LYS A 107 -7.38 -4.81 -3.32
C LYS A 107 -5.93 -4.40 -3.56
N LEU A 108 -5.28 -3.79 -2.56
CA LEU A 108 -3.85 -3.47 -2.59
C LEU A 108 -3.02 -4.74 -2.76
N GLU A 109 -3.35 -5.80 -2.02
CA GLU A 109 -2.66 -7.08 -2.13
C GLU A 109 -2.82 -7.70 -3.52
N GLY A 110 -4.05 -7.76 -4.03
CA GLY A 110 -4.37 -8.38 -5.32
C GLY A 110 -3.84 -7.64 -6.54
N LEU A 111 -3.89 -6.30 -6.53
CA LEU A 111 -3.49 -5.49 -7.68
C LEU A 111 -2.01 -5.09 -7.66
N VAL A 112 -1.42 -4.98 -6.46
CA VAL A 112 -0.08 -4.41 -6.28
C VAL A 112 0.87 -5.45 -5.69
N LEU A 113 0.66 -5.85 -4.43
CA LEU A 113 1.68 -6.59 -3.67
C LEU A 113 2.03 -7.94 -4.30
N LYS A 114 1.02 -8.72 -4.71
CA LYS A 114 1.23 -10.04 -5.33
C LYS A 114 2.02 -10.00 -6.64
N ARG A 115 2.10 -8.83 -7.27
CA ARG A 115 2.74 -8.63 -8.58
C ARG A 115 4.08 -7.93 -8.47
N MET A 116 4.55 -7.60 -7.27
CA MET A 116 5.77 -6.81 -7.06
C MET A 116 6.94 -7.65 -6.54
N LEU A 117 8.15 -7.29 -6.98
CA LEU A 117 9.43 -7.86 -6.53
C LEU A 117 9.96 -7.19 -5.25
N TRP A 118 9.15 -7.09 -4.19
CA TRP A 118 9.43 -6.27 -2.99
C TRP A 118 9.38 -7.11 -1.71
N LEU A 119 9.99 -6.61 -0.63
CA LEU A 119 10.26 -7.42 0.57
C LEU A 119 9.37 -7.09 1.76
N SER A 120 8.96 -5.82 1.89
CA SER A 120 8.02 -5.43 2.94
C SER A 120 7.12 -4.28 2.51
N ALA A 121 5.95 -4.18 3.12
CA ALA A 121 5.11 -2.98 3.04
C ALA A 121 4.57 -2.61 4.41
N LYS A 122 4.33 -1.31 4.62
CA LYS A 122 3.70 -0.77 5.81
C LYS A 122 2.55 0.14 5.38
N VAL A 123 1.38 -0.09 5.96
CA VAL A 123 0.14 0.62 5.61
C VAL A 123 -0.46 1.21 6.89
N HIS A 124 -0.82 2.48 6.86
CA HIS A 124 -1.43 3.24 7.95
C HIS A 124 -2.83 3.69 7.54
N PHE A 125 -3.80 3.48 8.42
CA PHE A 125 -5.15 4.03 8.29
C PHE A 125 -5.43 4.96 9.47
N GLU A 126 -5.70 6.22 9.15
CA GLU A 126 -6.13 7.24 10.10
C GLU A 126 -7.60 7.59 9.82
N SER A 127 -8.41 7.59 10.88
CA SER A 127 -9.84 7.88 10.84
C SER A 127 -10.29 8.45 12.18
N VAL A 128 -11.40 9.19 12.16
CA VAL A 128 -12.11 9.63 13.38
C VAL A 128 -13.00 8.52 13.96
N PHE A 129 -13.41 7.55 13.15
CA PHE A 129 -14.36 6.50 13.53
C PHE A 129 -13.71 5.23 14.07
N PHE A 130 -12.42 5.01 13.80
CA PHE A 130 -11.66 3.89 14.33
C PHE A 130 -10.25 4.34 14.77
N GLN A 131 -9.66 3.62 15.73
CA GLN A 131 -8.28 3.86 16.17
C GLN A 131 -7.31 3.65 15.00
N GLU A 132 -6.21 4.42 14.94
CA GLU A 132 -5.18 4.22 13.92
C GLU A 132 -4.81 2.74 13.78
N ARG A 133 -4.94 2.21 12.56
CA ARG A 133 -4.61 0.81 12.23
C ARG A 133 -3.34 0.81 11.40
N VAL A 134 -2.38 -0.01 11.81
CA VAL A 134 -1.10 -0.14 11.11
C VAL A 134 -0.88 -1.59 10.71
N PHE A 135 -0.63 -1.83 9.44
CA PHE A 135 -0.39 -3.17 8.90
C PHE A 135 1.04 -3.29 8.41
N LEU A 136 1.69 -4.39 8.76
CA LEU A 136 2.95 -4.82 8.17
C LEU A 136 2.72 -6.01 7.27
N TYR A 137 3.34 -5.93 6.10
CA TYR A 137 3.40 -6.98 5.10
C TYR A 137 4.83 -7.46 4.99
N GLU A 138 5.01 -8.77 5.03
CA GLU A 138 6.28 -9.45 4.81
C GLU A 138 6.11 -10.47 3.71
N VAL A 139 7.02 -10.45 2.74
CA VAL A 139 6.93 -11.35 1.60
C VAL A 139 7.38 -12.77 1.97
N ASP A 140 6.75 -13.77 1.36
CA ASP A 140 7.28 -15.13 1.37
C ASP A 140 8.44 -15.24 0.39
N ARG A 141 9.66 -15.41 0.92
CA ARG A 141 10.91 -15.44 0.15
C ARG A 141 10.93 -16.56 -0.90
N GLU A 142 10.23 -17.67 -0.67
CA GLU A 142 10.13 -18.76 -1.65
C GLU A 142 9.31 -18.33 -2.89
N SER A 143 8.09 -17.83 -2.68
CA SER A 143 7.25 -17.36 -3.79
C SER A 143 7.87 -16.19 -4.55
N LEU A 144 8.62 -15.32 -3.86
CA LEU A 144 9.36 -14.25 -4.49
C LEU A 144 10.50 -14.79 -5.36
N GLY A 145 11.21 -15.83 -4.91
CA GLY A 145 12.22 -16.52 -5.71
C GLY A 145 11.65 -17.09 -7.01
N GLY A 146 10.47 -17.68 -6.97
CA GLY A 146 9.77 -18.17 -8.17
C GLY A 146 9.46 -17.06 -9.18
N LEU A 147 8.98 -15.91 -8.71
CA LEU A 147 8.76 -14.75 -9.58
C LEU A 147 10.08 -14.23 -10.21
N TYR A 148 11.17 -14.22 -9.44
CA TYR A 148 12.47 -13.85 -9.96
C TYR A 148 12.96 -14.83 -11.05
N ASP A 149 12.81 -16.13 -10.85
CA ASP A 149 13.24 -17.14 -11.81
C ASP A 149 12.43 -17.05 -13.13
N GLU A 150 11.12 -16.77 -13.04
CA GLU A 150 10.28 -16.53 -14.21
C GLU A 150 10.72 -15.27 -14.98
N LEU A 151 10.99 -14.17 -14.28
CA LEU A 151 11.46 -12.93 -14.90
C LEU A 151 12.89 -13.03 -15.45
N GLY A 152 13.74 -13.88 -14.87
CA GLY A 152 15.09 -14.16 -15.37
C GLY A 152 15.13 -15.10 -16.58
N SER A 153 14.07 -15.88 -16.80
CA SER A 153 13.95 -16.83 -17.92
C SER A 153 13.09 -16.31 -19.08
N GLY A 154 12.16 -15.39 -18.82
CA GLY A 154 11.30 -14.73 -19.82
C GLY A 154 11.91 -13.47 -20.45
N ARG A 155 11.28 -12.96 -21.53
CA ARG A 155 11.58 -11.61 -22.03
C ARG A 155 10.86 -10.58 -21.17
N PHE A 156 11.57 -9.51 -20.78
CA PHE A 156 10.94 -8.39 -20.06
C PHE A 156 9.70 -7.88 -20.79
N GLY A 157 8.54 -7.92 -20.12
CA GLY A 157 7.24 -7.54 -20.69
C GLY A 157 6.34 -8.72 -21.09
N GLU A 158 6.78 -9.97 -20.94
CA GLU A 158 5.89 -11.13 -21.01
C GLU A 158 4.98 -11.19 -19.77
N ARG A 159 3.78 -11.76 -19.95
CA ARG A 159 2.81 -11.90 -18.86
C ARG A 159 3.36 -12.88 -17.83
N VAL A 160 3.60 -12.37 -16.64
CA VAL A 160 3.99 -13.16 -15.48
C VAL A 160 2.77 -13.91 -14.95
N GLU A 161 2.91 -15.22 -14.74
CA GLU A 161 1.89 -16.07 -14.10
C GLU A 161 2.15 -16.27 -12.59
N SER A 162 3.41 -16.16 -12.14
CA SER A 162 3.73 -16.28 -10.71
C SER A 162 3.18 -15.09 -9.91
N GLU A 163 2.48 -15.42 -8.82
CA GLU A 163 2.10 -14.45 -7.80
C GLU A 163 2.97 -14.63 -6.55
N VAL A 164 3.36 -13.51 -5.96
CA VAL A 164 4.11 -13.48 -4.70
C VAL A 164 3.13 -13.56 -3.54
N ARG A 165 3.42 -14.42 -2.56
CA ARG A 165 2.64 -14.55 -1.33
C ARG A 165 3.14 -13.55 -0.28
N TRP A 166 2.21 -12.98 0.47
CA TRP A 166 2.51 -12.01 1.52
C TRP A 166 1.84 -12.43 2.83
N ALA A 167 2.57 -12.28 3.93
CA ALA A 167 2.05 -12.39 5.28
C ALA A 167 1.66 -10.99 5.77
N ARG A 168 0.40 -10.82 6.19
CA ARG A 168 -0.14 -9.57 6.74
C ARG A 168 -0.29 -9.70 8.25
N ARG A 169 0.22 -8.72 9.01
CA ARG A 169 -0.04 -8.57 10.45
C ARG A 169 -0.47 -7.15 10.79
N GLU A 170 -1.50 -7.03 11.62
CA GLU A 170 -1.89 -5.75 12.21
C GLU A 170 -1.04 -5.51 13.47
N LEU A 171 -0.40 -4.35 13.54
CA LEU A 171 0.30 -3.88 14.72
C LEU A 171 -0.73 -3.28 15.66
N GLN A 172 -0.83 -3.84 16.87
CA GLN A 172 -1.49 -3.14 17.96
C GLN A 172 -0.57 -1.99 18.39
N GLU A 173 -1.05 -0.76 18.36
CA GLU A 173 -0.32 0.35 18.94
C GLU A 173 -0.03 0.05 20.42
N MET A 174 1.25 0.05 20.80
CA MET A 174 1.61 0.40 22.17
C MET A 174 1.34 1.90 22.32
N GLY A 175 0.31 2.23 23.09
CA GLY A 175 -0.24 3.58 23.21
C GLY A 175 0.82 4.66 23.43
N CYS A 176 1.15 5.38 22.36
CA CYS A 176 1.84 6.66 22.43
C CYS A 176 0.95 7.67 21.73
N ARG A 177 -0.06 8.19 22.45
CA ARG A 177 -0.78 9.38 21.99
C ARG A 177 0.24 10.51 21.81
N PRO A 178 0.32 11.14 20.64
CA PRO A 178 1.23 12.25 20.46
C PRO A 178 0.70 13.49 21.22
N ASN A 179 1.52 14.06 22.10
CA ASN A 179 1.18 15.23 22.91
C ASN A 179 1.33 16.58 22.16
N TRP A 180 1.47 16.59 20.84
CA TRP A 180 1.86 17.80 20.09
C TRP A 180 0.71 18.75 19.70
N LEU A 181 -0.41 18.72 20.43
CA LEU A 181 -1.48 19.72 20.36
C LEU A 181 -1.82 20.31 21.75
N ARG A 182 -0.80 20.55 22.58
CA ARG A 182 -0.92 21.39 23.78
C ARG A 182 -0.13 22.68 23.62
#